data_AF-A0A352WRN6-F1
#
_entry.id   AF-A0A352WRN6-F1
#
_cell.length_a   1.000
_cell.length_b   1.000
_cell.length_c   1.000
_cell.angle_alpha   90.00
_cell.angle_beta   90.00
_cell.angle_gamma   90.00
#
_symmetry.space_group_name_H-M   'P 1'
#
loop_
_entity.id
_entity.type
_entity.pdbx_description
1 polymer ?
#
loop_
_entity_poly.entity_id
_entity_poly.type
_entity_poly.pdbx_seq_one_letter_code
_entity_poly.pdbx_strand_id
1 'polypeptide(L)'
;MNRILLLLVLAAVGTSGLAQRNRLAPTSATERLSVNDQRASSDAASWTAGLDLRCVGPTVMSGRVVDIAVDSPDGRTFYVAYASGGLWRTVNHGTSFEPLFDDALTITLGAIAVHPETGRIWAGTGEVNSSRSSYAGTGMYTSDDGGATWQQAGLGDAHHIGRIVLDPGNADIAYAAVLGPLYSANTSGGVWKTSDGGTNWERVLQQAGDHGDAGAVDLIIDPSNSNRLFAALWDRTRRAWDFRGNGFGSGIWESTDAGATWKELSALEGFPKSEFTGRIGLAWHADSEQLFALVDNQAPLPAEEESEASYAPDDFKAMTPAEFAALDTALLEAYLEENNFPREATAASALEDVAAGALVPRDFYDYLTDGNRALFEADIAGAEVYRLPADRAQWVRTHSEALEDVCYTYGYYFGLIEVDPADADRLYIAGVPLIESEDGGETWSSIGAPNVHVDHHHLWIDPANPDHLINGNDGGINISWDRGENWVKCNSPEVGQFYAVEVDNAEPYRIYGGLQDNGTWRGPSTYRDTPGWHQSGHYAWTSIGGGDGMQIEVDPRDPDVVFTGSQFGYYSRQDFNADAYTGIHPQHAL
;
A
#
# COMPACT_ATOMS: atom_id res chain seq x y z
N MET A 1 -12.63 53.08 41.29
CA MET A 1 -13.02 51.72 40.86
C MET A 1 -12.84 51.48 39.34
N ASN A 2 -11.92 52.20 38.67
CA ASN A 2 -11.77 52.15 37.19
C ASN A 2 -10.34 51.83 36.69
N ARG A 3 -9.40 51.45 37.57
CA ARG A 3 -8.04 51.05 37.17
C ARG A 3 -7.73 49.56 37.36
N ILE A 4 -8.56 48.84 38.14
CA ILE A 4 -8.38 47.40 38.40
C ILE A 4 -9.06 46.54 37.33
N LEU A 5 -10.16 47.01 36.72
CA LEU A 5 -10.84 46.29 35.63
C LEU A 5 -10.02 46.27 34.32
N LEU A 6 -9.22 47.32 34.04
CA LEU A 6 -8.45 47.40 32.79
C LEU A 6 -7.22 46.46 32.78
N LEU A 7 -6.66 46.16 33.96
CA LEU A 7 -5.54 45.23 34.10
C LEU A 7 -5.98 43.76 34.03
N LEU A 8 -7.21 43.44 34.42
CA LEU A 8 -7.77 42.08 34.32
C LEU A 8 -8.19 41.71 32.91
N VAL A 9 -8.62 42.69 32.08
CA VAL A 9 -8.94 42.44 30.67
C VAL A 9 -7.66 42.27 29.82
N LEU A 10 -6.56 42.97 30.14
CA LEU A 10 -5.26 42.76 29.49
C LEU A 10 -4.57 41.44 29.90
N ALA A 11 -4.84 40.92 31.10
CA ALA A 11 -4.36 39.60 31.52
C ALA A 11 -5.15 38.45 30.86
N ALA A 12 -6.44 38.64 30.57
CA ALA A 12 -7.27 37.63 29.90
C ALA A 12 -7.08 37.56 28.38
N VAL A 13 -6.57 38.62 27.74
CA VAL A 13 -6.18 38.62 26.32
C VAL A 13 -4.75 38.09 26.12
N GLY A 14 -3.94 38.02 27.19
CA GLY A 14 -2.58 37.48 27.14
C GLY A 14 -2.47 35.95 27.25
N THR A 15 -3.52 35.25 27.72
CA THR A 15 -3.47 33.79 27.95
C THR A 15 -4.20 32.96 26.91
N SER A 16 -5.01 33.58 26.04
CA SER A 16 -5.65 32.89 24.91
C SER A 16 -4.75 32.74 23.68
N GLY A 17 -3.57 33.38 23.67
CA GLY A 17 -2.58 33.26 22.58
C GLY A 17 -1.56 32.13 22.72
N LEU A 18 -1.51 31.42 23.86
CA LEU A 18 -0.55 30.34 24.11
C LEU A 18 -1.15 28.92 24.06
N ALA A 19 -2.48 28.82 23.91
CA ALA A 19 -3.17 27.52 23.85
C ALA A 19 -3.23 26.92 22.43
N GLN A 20 -2.65 27.57 21.42
CA GLN A 20 -2.50 27.00 20.09
C GLN A 20 -1.05 26.59 19.82
N ARG A 21 -0.87 25.27 19.81
CA ARG A 21 0.21 24.51 19.16
C ARG A 21 1.57 24.57 19.85
N ASN A 22 1.78 23.68 20.82
CA ASN A 22 3.02 22.90 20.77
C ASN A 22 3.00 22.20 19.41
N ARG A 23 3.64 22.78 18.40
CA ARG A 23 3.98 22.03 17.19
C ARG A 23 4.98 21.00 17.66
N LEU A 24 4.52 19.77 17.86
CA LEU A 24 5.42 18.63 18.05
C LEU A 24 6.36 18.65 16.84
N ALA A 25 7.64 18.90 17.09
CA ALA A 25 8.65 18.75 16.06
C ALA A 25 8.85 17.25 15.84
N PRO A 26 9.04 16.79 14.59
CA PRO A 26 9.44 15.42 14.35
C PRO A 26 10.74 15.10 15.09
N THR A 27 10.83 13.90 15.65
CA THR A 27 12.09 13.38 16.22
C THR A 27 13.16 13.34 15.14
N SER A 28 14.31 13.98 15.38
CA SER A 28 15.41 14.05 14.41
C SER A 28 15.99 12.68 14.08
N ALA A 29 16.58 12.49 12.90
CA ALA A 29 17.29 11.25 12.57
C ALA A 29 18.37 10.89 13.60
N THR A 30 19.19 11.86 14.05
CA THR A 30 20.22 11.62 15.07
C THR A 30 19.64 11.05 16.36
N GLU A 31 18.51 11.58 16.81
CA GLU A 31 17.84 11.10 18.02
C GLU A 31 17.26 9.70 17.83
N ARG A 32 16.58 9.43 16.68
CA ARG A 32 16.07 8.08 16.36
C ARG A 32 17.18 7.03 16.30
N LEU A 33 18.31 7.36 15.66
CA LEU A 33 19.43 6.44 15.51
C LEU A 33 20.18 6.20 16.84
N SER A 34 20.18 7.17 17.75
CA SER A 34 20.81 7.02 19.08
C SER A 34 20.15 5.95 19.97
N VAL A 35 18.93 5.51 19.63
CA VAL A 35 18.24 4.42 20.35
C VAL A 35 19.05 3.12 20.25
N ASN A 36 19.81 2.91 19.18
CA ASN A 36 20.64 1.71 19.01
C ASN A 36 21.66 1.55 20.14
N ASP A 37 22.23 2.67 20.60
CA ASP A 37 23.26 2.69 21.64
C ASP A 37 22.73 2.18 22.99
N GLN A 38 21.40 2.22 23.17
CA GLN A 38 20.72 1.82 24.40
C GLN A 38 20.19 0.38 24.33
N ARG A 39 20.03 -0.22 23.14
CA ARG A 39 19.36 -1.52 22.92
C ARG A 39 19.93 -2.63 23.79
N ALA A 40 21.24 -2.87 23.73
CA ALA A 40 21.89 -3.92 24.51
C ALA A 40 21.71 -3.74 26.04
N SER A 41 21.68 -2.49 26.52
CA SER A 41 21.45 -2.21 27.93
C SER A 41 19.99 -2.41 28.34
N SER A 42 19.05 -2.06 27.45
CA SER A 42 17.61 -2.30 27.64
C SER A 42 17.29 -3.79 27.65
N ASP A 43 17.87 -4.56 26.73
CA ASP A 43 17.68 -6.01 26.66
C ASP A 43 18.20 -6.70 27.93
N ALA A 44 19.40 -6.31 28.39
CA ALA A 44 19.98 -6.84 29.63
C ALA A 44 19.19 -6.44 30.89
N ALA A 45 18.54 -5.27 30.87
CA ALA A 45 17.72 -4.77 31.97
C ALA A 45 16.26 -5.27 31.93
N SER A 46 15.84 -5.91 30.83
CA SER A 46 14.47 -6.37 30.67
C SER A 46 14.11 -7.43 31.71
N TRP A 47 12.92 -7.31 32.30
CA TRP A 47 12.40 -8.32 33.22
C TRP A 47 12.02 -9.63 32.49
N THR A 48 11.89 -9.60 31.15
CA THR A 48 11.72 -10.77 30.28
C THR A 48 13.03 -11.30 29.71
N ALA A 49 14.18 -10.76 30.13
CA ALA A 49 15.48 -11.21 29.64
C ALA A 49 15.67 -12.72 29.90
N GLY A 50 16.10 -13.45 28.86
CA GLY A 50 16.28 -14.91 28.90
C GLY A 50 15.02 -15.73 28.67
N LEU A 51 13.88 -15.11 28.32
CA LEU A 51 12.73 -15.82 27.76
C LEU A 51 12.92 -16.01 26.26
N ASP A 52 12.72 -17.23 25.79
CA ASP A 52 12.68 -17.53 24.35
C ASP A 52 11.28 -17.23 23.82
N LEU A 53 11.19 -16.34 22.83
CA LEU A 53 9.97 -16.15 22.06
C LEU A 53 9.78 -17.34 21.11
N ARG A 54 8.52 -17.70 20.89
CA ARG A 54 8.15 -18.72 19.90
C ARG A 54 7.01 -18.20 19.04
N CYS A 55 7.03 -18.53 17.76
CA CYS A 55 5.87 -18.34 16.91
C CYS A 55 4.71 -19.22 17.39
N VAL A 56 3.53 -18.59 17.47
CA VAL A 56 2.24 -19.24 17.78
C VAL A 56 1.31 -19.21 16.57
N GLY A 57 1.76 -18.67 15.43
CA GLY A 57 1.00 -18.55 14.19
C GLY A 57 0.00 -17.38 14.17
N PRO A 58 -0.82 -17.29 13.10
CA PRO A 58 -0.79 -18.18 11.95
C PRO A 58 0.40 -17.91 11.00
N THR A 59 0.84 -18.93 10.26
CA THR A 59 1.99 -18.93 9.33
C THR A 59 1.59 -19.27 7.88
N VAL A 60 0.29 -19.36 7.56
CA VAL A 60 -0.20 -19.69 6.20
C VAL A 60 -0.28 -18.48 5.27
N MET A 61 -0.39 -17.29 5.83
CA MET A 61 -0.22 -16.02 5.17
C MET A 61 1.06 -15.36 5.68
N SER A 62 1.74 -14.65 4.79
CA SER A 62 2.86 -13.81 5.13
C SER A 62 2.33 -12.41 5.47
N GLY A 63 3.05 -11.36 5.10
CA GLY A 63 2.58 -9.99 5.12
C GLY A 63 2.94 -9.30 3.81
N ARG A 64 2.58 -8.02 3.71
CA ARG A 64 2.85 -7.16 2.57
C ARG A 64 4.31 -7.13 2.16
N VAL A 65 4.60 -7.77 1.03
CA VAL A 65 5.87 -7.69 0.31
C VAL A 65 5.96 -6.32 -0.36
N VAL A 66 7.09 -5.63 -0.20
CA VAL A 66 7.31 -4.31 -0.82
C VAL A 66 8.32 -4.37 -1.96
N ASP A 67 9.22 -5.35 -1.93
CA ASP A 67 10.29 -5.48 -2.93
C ASP A 67 10.94 -6.87 -2.86
N ILE A 68 11.47 -7.35 -3.99
CA ILE A 68 12.18 -8.63 -4.13
C ILE A 68 13.47 -8.39 -4.92
N ALA A 69 14.59 -8.90 -4.40
CA ALA A 69 15.86 -8.90 -5.13
C ALA A 69 16.31 -10.34 -5.42
N VAL A 70 16.49 -10.67 -6.70
CA VAL A 70 16.96 -11.99 -7.13
C VAL A 70 18.45 -11.94 -7.42
N ASP A 71 19.22 -12.78 -6.72
CA ASP A 71 20.68 -12.80 -6.77
C ASP A 71 21.22 -13.90 -7.72
N SER A 72 20.47 -14.99 -7.88
CA SER A 72 20.83 -16.07 -8.78
C SER A 72 20.05 -16.02 -10.10
N PRO A 73 20.68 -16.21 -11.27
CA PRO A 73 19.98 -16.20 -12.56
C PRO A 73 18.80 -17.17 -12.71
N ASP A 74 18.80 -18.28 -11.96
CA ASP A 74 17.73 -19.29 -11.96
C ASP A 74 16.63 -19.02 -10.91
N GLY A 75 16.67 -17.87 -10.23
CA GLY A 75 15.74 -17.51 -9.15
C GLY A 75 15.79 -18.43 -7.93
N ARG A 76 16.87 -19.20 -7.74
CA ARG A 76 17.07 -20.06 -6.57
C ARG A 76 17.29 -19.29 -5.28
N THR A 77 18.10 -18.24 -5.34
CA THR A 77 18.48 -17.36 -4.24
C THR A 77 17.87 -15.99 -4.47
N PHE A 78 16.99 -15.59 -3.57
CA PHE A 78 16.39 -14.26 -3.59
C PHE A 78 16.07 -13.76 -2.18
N TYR A 79 15.84 -12.47 -2.10
CA TYR A 79 15.57 -11.72 -0.89
C TYR A 79 14.17 -11.11 -0.98
N VAL A 80 13.46 -11.09 0.15
CA VAL A 80 12.10 -10.54 0.25
C VAL A 80 12.08 -9.49 1.33
N ALA A 81 11.72 -8.27 0.95
CA ALA A 81 11.53 -7.16 1.87
C ALA A 81 10.04 -6.99 2.18
N TYR A 82 9.72 -6.85 3.47
CA TYR A 82 8.36 -6.66 3.95
C TYR A 82 8.16 -5.26 4.54
N ALA A 83 6.97 -4.71 4.37
CA ALA A 83 6.57 -3.41 4.92
C ALA A 83 6.77 -3.32 6.45
N SER A 84 6.51 -4.42 7.15
CA SER A 84 6.53 -4.52 8.61
C SER A 84 7.09 -5.88 9.11
N GLY A 85 7.80 -6.62 8.25
CA GLY A 85 8.26 -7.99 8.51
C GLY A 85 9.77 -8.22 8.35
N GLY A 86 10.55 -7.16 8.13
CA GLY A 86 12.01 -7.26 7.95
C GLY A 86 12.43 -7.80 6.57
N LEU A 87 13.67 -8.29 6.49
CA LEU A 87 14.27 -8.88 5.29
C LEU A 87 14.45 -10.39 5.49
N TRP A 88 14.08 -11.16 4.47
CA TRP A 88 14.21 -12.61 4.47
C TRP A 88 14.98 -13.09 3.24
N ARG A 89 15.74 -14.17 3.36
CA ARG A 89 16.45 -14.81 2.26
C ARG A 89 16.02 -16.25 2.08
N THR A 90 15.90 -16.68 0.84
CA THR A 90 15.87 -18.10 0.46
C THR A 90 17.08 -18.46 -0.40
N VAL A 91 17.44 -19.74 -0.38
CA VAL A 91 18.50 -20.35 -1.22
C VAL A 91 17.99 -21.62 -1.94
N ASN A 92 16.67 -21.81 -1.93
CA ASN A 92 15.99 -23.02 -2.40
C ASN A 92 14.61 -22.73 -3.01
N HIS A 93 14.52 -21.68 -3.85
CA HIS A 93 13.30 -21.30 -4.59
C HIS A 93 12.08 -21.10 -3.67
N GLY A 94 12.28 -20.41 -2.53
CA GLY A 94 11.19 -20.08 -1.63
C GLY A 94 10.63 -21.25 -0.82
N THR A 95 11.28 -22.42 -0.83
CA THR A 95 10.86 -23.57 0.01
C THR A 95 11.02 -23.25 1.50
N SER A 96 12.09 -22.54 1.86
CA SER A 96 12.32 -22.03 3.22
C SER A 96 13.01 -20.68 3.16
N PHE A 97 12.78 -19.86 4.19
CA PHE A 97 13.44 -18.56 4.35
C PHE A 97 14.12 -18.46 5.72
N GLU A 98 15.14 -17.61 5.78
CA GLU A 98 15.79 -17.19 7.02
C GLU A 98 15.74 -15.66 7.16
N PRO A 99 15.50 -15.12 8.36
CA PRO A 99 15.49 -13.68 8.59
C PRO A 99 16.93 -13.14 8.59
N LEU A 100 17.11 -11.96 8.00
CA LEU A 100 18.41 -11.28 7.93
C LEU A 100 18.43 -9.93 8.64
N PHE A 101 17.29 -9.40 9.10
CA PHE A 101 17.16 -8.01 9.56
C PHE A 101 16.57 -7.84 10.96
N ASP A 102 16.44 -8.92 11.75
CA ASP A 102 15.81 -8.90 13.08
C ASP A 102 16.59 -8.05 14.11
N ASP A 103 17.91 -7.96 13.94
CA ASP A 103 18.80 -7.19 14.80
C ASP A 103 18.98 -5.73 14.34
N ALA A 104 18.35 -5.34 13.23
CA ALA A 104 18.38 -3.95 12.77
C ALA A 104 17.47 -3.05 13.64
N LEU A 105 17.62 -1.74 13.50
CA LEU A 105 16.86 -0.75 14.28
C LEU A 105 15.36 -0.68 13.92
N THR A 106 14.99 -1.19 12.77
CA THR A 106 13.61 -1.21 12.30
C THR A 106 13.33 -2.49 11.53
N ILE A 107 12.08 -2.92 11.54
CA ILE A 107 11.55 -4.03 10.74
C ILE A 107 10.87 -3.53 9.45
N THR A 108 10.85 -2.22 9.24
CA THR A 108 10.12 -1.58 8.15
C THR A 108 11.02 -1.37 6.95
N LEU A 109 10.78 -2.12 5.86
CA LEU A 109 11.50 -1.96 4.61
C LEU A 109 10.65 -1.28 3.56
N GLY A 110 11.33 -0.66 2.60
CA GLY A 110 10.72 -0.07 1.41
C GLY A 110 11.43 -0.46 0.11
N ALA A 111 12.69 -0.89 0.17
CA ALA A 111 13.45 -1.33 -0.99
C ALA A 111 14.59 -2.28 -0.62
N ILE A 112 14.95 -3.17 -1.53
CA ILE A 112 16.12 -4.06 -1.45
C ILE A 112 16.82 -4.12 -2.81
N ALA A 113 18.15 -4.09 -2.82
CA ALA A 113 18.93 -4.35 -4.02
C ALA A 113 20.18 -5.16 -3.69
N VAL A 114 20.60 -6.02 -4.62
CA VAL A 114 21.81 -6.84 -4.48
C VAL A 114 22.71 -6.60 -5.68
N HIS A 115 23.98 -6.26 -5.43
CA HIS A 115 24.92 -6.03 -6.52
C HIS A 115 25.36 -7.37 -7.12
N PRO A 116 25.15 -7.61 -8.43
CA PRO A 116 25.29 -8.94 -9.03
C PRO A 116 26.72 -9.49 -9.00
N GLU A 117 27.75 -8.63 -9.05
CA GLU A 117 29.13 -9.09 -9.06
C GLU A 117 29.73 -9.30 -7.65
N THR A 118 29.28 -8.54 -6.65
CA THR A 118 29.91 -8.51 -5.32
C THR A 118 29.05 -9.19 -4.26
N GLY A 119 27.75 -9.36 -4.52
CA GLY A 119 26.78 -9.83 -3.54
C GLY A 119 26.47 -8.81 -2.44
N ARG A 120 26.95 -7.56 -2.55
CA ARG A 120 26.63 -6.51 -1.57
C ARG A 120 25.12 -6.25 -1.57
N ILE A 121 24.53 -6.31 -0.39
CA ILE A 121 23.11 -6.06 -0.18
C ILE A 121 22.90 -4.61 0.27
N TRP A 122 21.93 -3.93 -0.30
CA TRP A 122 21.46 -2.60 0.09
C TRP A 122 19.99 -2.66 0.53
N ALA A 123 19.70 -2.28 1.75
CA ALA A 123 18.34 -2.26 2.30
C ALA A 123 17.89 -0.84 2.64
N GLY A 124 16.83 -0.38 1.99
CA GLY A 124 16.18 0.89 2.21
C GLY A 124 14.98 0.71 3.14
N THR A 125 14.88 1.55 4.18
CA THR A 125 13.83 1.40 5.19
C THR A 125 12.66 2.37 4.98
N GLY A 126 11.47 1.93 5.41
CA GLY A 126 10.21 2.66 5.32
C GLY A 126 9.52 2.54 3.96
N GLU A 127 8.36 1.87 3.95
CA GLU A 127 7.58 1.61 2.74
C GLU A 127 6.97 2.86 2.09
N VAL A 128 6.62 2.77 0.82
CA VAL A 128 6.16 3.92 0.03
C VAL A 128 4.66 3.99 -0.23
N ASN A 129 3.86 3.02 0.23
CA ASN A 129 2.43 2.94 -0.05
C ASN A 129 1.60 4.05 0.57
N SER A 130 2.14 4.91 1.45
CA SER A 130 1.45 6.11 1.94
C SER A 130 0.16 5.83 2.73
N SER A 131 -0.01 4.60 3.22
CA SER A 131 -1.18 4.19 3.98
C SER A 131 -1.15 4.76 5.40
N ARG A 132 -2.23 4.54 6.17
CA ARG A 132 -2.21 4.89 7.61
C ARG A 132 -1.30 3.96 8.41
N SER A 133 -1.00 2.79 7.87
CA SER A 133 -0.10 1.77 8.40
C SER A 133 1.30 1.82 7.76
N SER A 134 1.66 2.91 7.08
CA SER A 134 3.02 3.15 6.57
C SER A 134 3.90 3.82 7.62
N TYR A 135 4.88 3.08 8.09
CA TYR A 135 5.81 3.51 9.13
C TYR A 135 7.09 4.08 8.54
N ALA A 136 7.62 5.13 9.16
CA ALA A 136 8.90 5.70 8.78
C ALA A 136 10.05 4.72 9.09
N GLY A 137 11.00 4.64 8.19
CA GLY A 137 12.28 3.96 8.33
C GLY A 137 13.34 4.80 9.04
N THR A 138 14.53 4.24 9.07
CA THR A 138 15.74 4.78 9.73
C THR A 138 16.90 5.05 8.77
N GLY A 139 16.66 4.98 7.46
CA GLY A 139 17.65 5.26 6.41
C GLY A 139 18.05 4.04 5.60
N MET A 140 19.27 4.06 5.08
CA MET A 140 19.86 3.01 4.24
C MET A 140 20.80 2.13 5.06
N TYR A 141 20.85 0.84 4.72
CA TYR A 141 21.77 -0.13 5.29
C TYR A 141 22.49 -0.92 4.21
N THR A 142 23.71 -1.36 4.49
CA THR A 142 24.47 -2.27 3.62
C THR A 142 24.97 -3.50 4.37
N SER A 143 25.15 -4.60 3.63
CA SER A 143 25.81 -5.81 4.09
C SER A 143 26.73 -6.38 3.02
N ASP A 144 27.96 -6.71 3.42
CA ASP A 144 29.01 -7.30 2.56
C ASP A 144 29.27 -8.79 2.88
N ASP A 145 28.52 -9.37 3.82
CA ASP A 145 28.70 -10.75 4.31
C ASP A 145 27.42 -11.59 4.17
N GLY A 146 26.59 -11.24 3.19
CA GLY A 146 25.34 -11.96 2.90
C GLY A 146 24.26 -11.75 3.96
N GLY A 147 24.22 -10.57 4.58
CA GLY A 147 23.19 -10.19 5.56
C GLY A 147 23.48 -10.65 6.99
N ALA A 148 24.69 -11.15 7.28
CA ALA A 148 25.06 -11.56 8.64
C ALA A 148 25.35 -10.36 9.54
N THR A 149 25.91 -9.28 8.97
CA THR A 149 26.08 -7.99 9.64
C THR A 149 25.63 -6.84 8.75
N TRP A 150 25.13 -5.78 9.39
CA TRP A 150 24.58 -4.60 8.72
C TRP A 150 25.26 -3.32 9.19
N GLN A 151 25.49 -2.40 8.25
CA GLN A 151 26.06 -1.09 8.50
C GLN A 151 25.08 0.00 8.05
N GLN A 152 24.98 1.09 8.82
CA GLN A 152 24.24 2.27 8.41
C GLN A 152 24.95 2.94 7.23
N ALA A 153 24.18 3.27 6.19
CA ALA A 153 24.66 3.83 4.93
C ALA A 153 23.94 5.14 4.58
N GLY A 154 23.62 5.95 5.59
CA GLY A 154 23.08 7.31 5.43
C GLY A 154 21.55 7.41 5.29
N LEU A 155 21.08 8.57 4.82
CA LEU A 155 19.66 8.86 4.56
C LEU A 155 18.70 8.72 5.78
N GLY A 156 19.18 8.97 7.00
CA GLY A 156 18.34 8.82 8.22
C GLY A 156 17.08 9.71 8.27
N ASP A 157 17.04 10.81 7.50
CA ASP A 157 15.89 11.72 7.36
C ASP A 157 15.04 11.41 6.10
N ALA A 158 15.34 10.35 5.35
CA ALA A 158 14.56 9.96 4.18
C ALA A 158 13.14 9.50 4.53
N HIS A 159 12.95 8.89 5.71
CA HIS A 159 11.73 8.24 6.20
C HIS A 159 11.21 7.09 5.31
N HIS A 160 11.09 7.27 4.01
CA HIS A 160 10.55 6.27 3.10
C HIS A 160 11.43 6.19 1.84
N ILE A 161 12.03 5.03 1.60
CA ILE A 161 12.90 4.74 0.46
C ILE A 161 12.21 3.67 -0.38
N GLY A 162 11.77 4.01 -1.58
CA GLY A 162 10.91 3.14 -2.41
C GLY A 162 11.63 2.29 -3.44
N ARG A 163 12.81 2.72 -3.88
CA ARG A 163 13.65 1.98 -4.84
C ARG A 163 15.12 2.22 -4.58
N ILE A 164 15.93 1.20 -4.85
CA ILE A 164 17.39 1.28 -4.87
C ILE A 164 17.84 0.77 -6.22
N VAL A 165 18.68 1.54 -6.88
CA VAL A 165 19.26 1.17 -8.16
C VAL A 165 20.77 1.23 -8.04
N LEU A 166 21.44 0.16 -8.44
CA LEU A 166 22.88 0.00 -8.31
C LEU A 166 23.54 0.17 -9.67
N ASP A 167 24.71 0.82 -9.71
CA ASP A 167 25.53 0.79 -10.92
C ASP A 167 26.10 -0.63 -11.10
N PRO A 168 25.93 -1.26 -12.27
CA PRO A 168 26.35 -2.65 -12.47
C PRO A 168 27.87 -2.84 -12.47
N GLY A 169 28.65 -1.79 -12.72
CA GLY A 169 30.10 -1.83 -12.76
C GLY A 169 30.79 -1.35 -11.48
N ASN A 170 30.04 -0.85 -10.49
CA ASN A 170 30.59 -0.34 -9.25
C ASN A 170 29.62 -0.40 -8.06
N ALA A 171 29.86 -1.33 -7.15
CA ALA A 171 29.06 -1.54 -5.94
C ALA A 171 29.07 -0.40 -4.90
N ASP A 172 29.93 0.62 -5.08
CA ASP A 172 29.93 1.83 -4.24
C ASP A 172 29.01 2.94 -4.81
N ILE A 173 28.51 2.78 -6.04
CA ILE A 173 27.57 3.72 -6.66
C ILE A 173 26.16 3.16 -6.54
N ALA A 174 25.31 3.89 -5.82
CA ALA A 174 23.90 3.59 -5.68
C ALA A 174 23.06 4.85 -5.81
N TYR A 175 21.84 4.66 -6.29
CA TYR A 175 20.80 5.68 -6.35
C TYR A 175 19.63 5.23 -5.50
N ALA A 176 18.99 6.17 -4.80
CA ALA A 176 17.84 5.92 -3.95
C ALA A 176 16.68 6.82 -4.38
N ALA A 177 15.53 6.22 -4.66
CA ALA A 177 14.27 6.93 -4.77
C ALA A 177 13.72 7.19 -3.36
N VAL A 178 13.89 8.42 -2.88
CA VAL A 178 13.41 8.83 -1.57
C VAL A 178 12.06 9.50 -1.74
N LEU A 179 11.04 8.95 -1.11
CA LEU A 179 9.71 9.52 -1.17
C LEU A 179 9.50 10.59 -0.10
N GLY A 180 10.23 10.49 1.01
CA GLY A 180 10.24 11.51 2.05
C GLY A 180 9.11 11.36 3.08
N PRO A 181 9.09 12.22 4.12
CA PRO A 181 8.15 12.14 5.24
C PRO A 181 6.67 12.19 4.82
N LEU A 182 5.85 11.30 5.40
CA LEU A 182 4.42 11.20 5.09
C LEU A 182 3.53 12.24 5.81
N TYR A 183 3.79 12.48 7.10
CA TYR A 183 2.92 13.28 7.98
C TYR A 183 3.48 14.68 8.33
N SER A 184 4.65 15.03 7.79
CA SER A 184 5.29 16.34 7.95
C SER A 184 5.63 16.93 6.58
N ALA A 185 6.07 18.20 6.56
CA ALA A 185 6.55 18.80 5.32
C ALA A 185 7.65 17.93 4.70
N ASN A 186 7.52 17.61 3.42
CA ASN A 186 8.51 16.83 2.70
C ASN A 186 9.70 17.71 2.35
N THR A 187 10.87 17.38 2.90
CA THR A 187 12.12 18.15 2.74
C THR A 187 13.26 17.30 2.19
N SER A 188 13.04 16.00 1.98
CA SER A 188 14.08 15.04 1.59
C SER A 188 13.72 14.22 0.34
N GLY A 189 12.51 14.33 -0.21
CA GLY A 189 12.05 13.56 -1.37
C GLY A 189 12.93 13.68 -2.63
N GLY A 190 12.79 12.83 -3.62
CA GLY A 190 13.55 12.89 -4.88
C GLY A 190 14.66 11.85 -4.95
N VAL A 191 15.54 11.98 -5.95
CA VAL A 191 16.59 10.97 -6.21
C VAL A 191 17.88 11.40 -5.54
N TRP A 192 18.45 10.49 -4.76
CA TRP A 192 19.74 10.66 -4.12
C TRP A 192 20.76 9.70 -4.72
N LYS A 193 22.02 10.13 -4.83
CA LYS A 193 23.14 9.34 -5.34
C LYS A 193 24.26 9.29 -4.32
N THR A 194 24.88 8.12 -4.18
CA THR A 194 26.18 7.95 -3.52
C THR A 194 27.20 7.41 -4.53
N SER A 195 28.48 7.62 -4.25
CA SER A 195 29.59 7.05 -5.02
C SER A 195 30.72 6.55 -4.12
N ASP A 196 30.41 6.36 -2.83
CA ASP A 196 31.34 5.95 -1.78
C ASP A 196 30.69 4.97 -0.79
N GLY A 197 29.80 4.11 -1.29
CA GLY A 197 29.19 3.05 -0.50
C GLY A 197 28.19 3.56 0.56
N GLY A 198 27.62 4.75 0.35
CA GLY A 198 26.60 5.32 1.24
C GLY A 198 27.16 6.20 2.36
N THR A 199 28.45 6.53 2.32
CA THR A 199 29.07 7.45 3.29
C THR A 199 28.58 8.87 3.07
N ASN A 200 28.48 9.29 1.81
CA ASN A 200 27.95 10.58 1.40
C ASN A 200 26.85 10.40 0.34
N TRP A 201 25.83 11.26 0.42
CA TRP A 201 24.70 11.28 -0.50
C TRP A 201 24.49 12.70 -1.05
N GLU A 202 24.32 12.79 -2.37
CA GLU A 202 23.94 14.01 -3.08
C GLU A 202 22.53 13.87 -3.64
N ARG A 203 21.69 14.89 -3.45
CA ARG A 203 20.35 14.94 -4.06
C ARG A 203 20.47 15.39 -5.50
N VAL A 204 20.28 14.47 -6.43
CA VAL A 204 20.52 14.67 -7.87
C VAL A 204 19.26 15.02 -8.65
N LEU A 205 18.07 14.75 -8.09
CA LEU A 205 16.78 15.18 -8.65
C LEU A 205 15.86 15.67 -7.53
N GLN A 206 15.31 16.87 -7.72
CA GLN A 206 14.35 17.50 -6.82
C GLN A 206 13.32 18.26 -7.65
N GLN A 207 12.05 18.13 -7.27
CA GLN A 207 10.94 18.89 -7.83
C GLN A 207 10.08 19.43 -6.68
N ALA A 208 9.69 20.70 -6.77
CA ALA A 208 8.72 21.26 -5.83
C ALA A 208 7.32 20.70 -6.13
N GLY A 209 6.64 20.25 -5.09
CA GLY A 209 5.22 19.91 -5.10
C GLY A 209 4.39 20.93 -4.32
N ASP A 210 3.10 20.64 -4.17
CA ASP A 210 2.11 21.52 -3.55
C ASP A 210 2.30 21.64 -2.03
N HIS A 211 2.96 20.67 -1.40
CA HIS A 211 3.05 20.52 0.06
C HIS A 211 4.48 20.29 0.58
N GLY A 212 5.48 20.71 -0.19
CA GLY A 212 6.89 20.42 0.04
C GLY A 212 7.53 19.93 -1.25
N ASP A 213 8.62 19.20 -1.15
CA ASP A 213 9.17 18.54 -2.33
C ASP A 213 8.31 17.34 -2.73
N ALA A 214 8.11 17.12 -4.03
CA ALA A 214 7.65 15.84 -4.54
C ALA A 214 8.73 14.78 -4.27
N GLY A 215 8.32 13.58 -3.88
CA GLY A 215 9.25 12.49 -3.58
C GLY A 215 9.43 11.57 -4.77
N ALA A 216 10.56 10.88 -4.88
CA ALA A 216 10.75 9.85 -5.90
C ALA A 216 10.11 8.55 -5.40
N VAL A 217 9.24 7.96 -6.21
CA VAL A 217 8.53 6.72 -5.89
C VAL A 217 9.03 5.54 -6.71
N ASP A 218 9.57 5.80 -7.90
CA ASP A 218 10.14 4.80 -8.77
C ASP A 218 11.43 5.29 -9.46
N LEU A 219 12.33 4.36 -9.76
CA LEU A 219 13.64 4.64 -10.35
C LEU A 219 14.16 3.37 -11.05
N ILE A 220 14.57 3.52 -12.30
CA ILE A 220 15.13 2.44 -13.12
C ILE A 220 16.40 2.92 -13.84
N ILE A 221 17.33 1.99 -14.07
CA ILE A 221 18.56 2.20 -14.85
C ILE A 221 18.52 1.32 -16.09
N ASP A 222 19.04 1.84 -17.19
CA ASP A 222 19.23 1.04 -18.39
C ASP A 222 20.37 0.02 -18.14
N PRO A 223 20.08 -1.30 -18.18
CA PRO A 223 21.09 -2.33 -17.91
C PRO A 223 22.22 -2.33 -18.95
N SER A 224 21.99 -1.75 -20.14
CA SER A 224 22.99 -1.64 -21.20
C SER A 224 23.80 -0.33 -21.15
N ASN A 225 23.35 0.66 -20.37
CA ASN A 225 23.96 1.98 -20.28
C ASN A 225 23.68 2.65 -18.93
N SER A 226 24.61 2.51 -17.98
CA SER A 226 24.45 3.05 -16.62
C SER A 226 24.41 4.58 -16.52
N ASN A 227 24.63 5.32 -17.62
CA ASN A 227 24.37 6.76 -17.67
C ASN A 227 22.89 7.10 -17.86
N ARG A 228 22.07 6.16 -18.33
CA ARG A 228 20.66 6.40 -18.57
C ARG A 228 19.82 5.93 -17.38
N LEU A 229 19.09 6.87 -16.79
CA LEU A 229 18.17 6.61 -15.67
C LEU A 229 16.83 7.24 -15.96
N PHE A 230 15.77 6.64 -15.42
CA PHE A 230 14.43 7.21 -15.42
C PHE A 230 13.89 7.22 -13.99
N ALA A 231 13.26 8.32 -13.61
CA ALA A 231 12.70 8.47 -12.27
C ALA A 231 11.25 9.00 -12.35
N ALA A 232 10.39 8.45 -11.50
CA ALA A 232 9.05 8.97 -11.27
C ALA A 232 9.02 9.72 -9.93
N LEU A 233 8.59 10.98 -9.96
CA LEU A 233 8.28 11.72 -8.74
C LEU A 233 6.77 11.78 -8.53
N TRP A 234 6.37 11.80 -7.27
CA TRP A 234 5.00 11.77 -6.83
C TRP A 234 4.77 12.84 -5.76
N ASP A 235 3.86 13.76 -6.06
CA ASP A 235 3.39 14.78 -5.13
C ASP A 235 2.27 14.22 -4.26
N ARG A 236 2.44 14.32 -2.94
CA ARG A 236 1.48 13.79 -1.99
C ARG A 236 1.54 14.50 -0.65
N THR A 237 0.41 14.54 0.04
CA THR A 237 0.35 14.92 1.45
C THR A 237 -0.64 14.03 2.20
N ARG A 238 -0.30 13.72 3.46
CA ARG A 238 -1.21 13.01 4.36
C ARG A 238 -1.37 13.76 5.68
N ARG A 239 -2.62 13.87 6.10
CA ARG A 239 -3.07 14.36 7.40
C ARG A 239 -3.93 13.28 8.03
N ALA A 240 -4.20 13.39 9.33
CA ALA A 240 -5.07 12.43 10.01
C ALA A 240 -6.48 12.35 9.38
N TRP A 241 -6.95 13.43 8.75
CA TRP A 241 -8.29 13.58 8.17
C TRP A 241 -8.30 13.75 6.64
N ASP A 242 -7.15 13.74 5.96
CA ASP A 242 -7.06 14.07 4.53
C ASP A 242 -5.88 13.37 3.89
N PHE A 243 -6.06 12.88 2.66
CA PHE A 243 -4.99 12.37 1.83
C PHE A 243 -5.13 12.93 0.44
N ARG A 244 -4.05 13.52 -0.07
CA ARG A 244 -3.93 13.96 -1.46
C ARG A 244 -2.77 13.20 -2.06
N GLY A 245 -3.07 12.35 -3.04
CA GLY A 245 -2.13 11.48 -3.70
C GLY A 245 -1.80 11.94 -5.12
N ASN A 246 -1.89 13.23 -5.39
CA ASN A 246 -1.74 13.81 -6.72
C ASN A 246 -1.26 15.27 -6.62
N GLY A 247 -0.66 15.78 -7.70
CA GLY A 247 -0.24 17.18 -7.80
C GLY A 247 0.70 17.45 -8.97
N PHE A 248 0.93 18.73 -9.29
CA PHE A 248 1.81 19.14 -10.39
C PHE A 248 3.28 18.73 -10.21
N GLY A 249 3.68 18.48 -8.97
CA GLY A 249 5.01 17.94 -8.65
C GLY A 249 5.22 16.52 -9.16
N SER A 250 4.15 15.78 -9.48
CA SER A 250 4.23 14.43 -10.05
C SER A 250 4.69 14.46 -11.52
N GLY A 251 5.48 13.46 -11.92
CA GLY A 251 5.97 13.37 -13.30
C GLY A 251 7.04 12.31 -13.52
N ILE A 252 7.66 12.37 -14.70
CA ILE A 252 8.67 11.43 -15.17
C ILE A 252 9.88 12.22 -15.67
N TRP A 253 11.09 11.82 -15.28
CA TRP A 253 12.35 12.42 -15.69
C TRP A 253 13.32 11.38 -16.24
N GLU A 254 14.14 11.78 -17.22
CA GLU A 254 15.23 10.99 -17.77
C GLU A 254 16.57 11.72 -17.56
N SER A 255 17.57 10.98 -17.11
CA SER A 255 18.97 11.39 -17.17
C SER A 255 19.69 10.55 -18.22
N THR A 256 20.67 11.16 -18.90
CA THR A 256 21.56 10.47 -19.84
C THR A 256 23.04 10.64 -19.48
N ASP A 257 23.31 11.16 -18.27
CA ASP A 257 24.63 11.51 -17.74
C ASP A 257 24.79 11.07 -16.28
N ALA A 258 24.25 9.90 -15.94
CA ALA A 258 24.36 9.25 -14.63
C ALA A 258 23.80 10.11 -13.47
N GLY A 259 22.68 10.79 -13.74
CA GLY A 259 21.96 11.61 -12.77
C GLY A 259 22.49 13.04 -12.63
N ALA A 260 23.51 13.47 -13.38
CA ALA A 260 24.04 14.82 -13.25
C ALA A 260 23.04 15.88 -13.75
N THR A 261 22.26 15.58 -14.79
CA THR A 261 21.16 16.39 -15.27
C THR A 261 19.94 15.53 -15.60
N TRP A 262 18.76 16.16 -15.53
CA TRP A 262 17.47 15.49 -15.74
C TRP A 262 16.58 16.31 -16.67
N LYS A 263 15.96 15.62 -17.62
CA LYS A 263 14.95 16.18 -18.53
C LYS A 263 13.59 15.62 -18.15
N GLU A 264 12.61 16.49 -17.98
CA GLU A 264 11.22 16.08 -17.72
C GLU A 264 10.58 15.49 -18.99
N LEU A 265 10.16 14.24 -18.93
CA LEU A 265 9.49 13.51 -20.00
C LEU A 265 7.96 13.63 -19.94
N SER A 266 7.38 13.80 -18.76
CA SER A 266 5.93 13.99 -18.58
C SER A 266 5.42 15.35 -19.12
N ALA A 267 6.33 16.25 -19.52
CA ALA A 267 6.01 17.50 -20.21
C ALA A 267 5.86 17.33 -21.74
N LEU A 268 6.19 16.16 -22.29
CA LEU A 268 5.96 15.84 -23.70
C LEU A 268 4.46 15.67 -23.96
N GLU A 269 4.06 15.87 -25.22
CA GLU A 269 2.68 15.68 -25.66
C GLU A 269 2.20 14.24 -25.40
N GLY A 270 0.89 14.10 -25.14
CA GLY A 270 0.23 12.80 -24.95
C GLY A 270 0.18 12.29 -23.52
N PHE A 271 1.00 12.78 -22.58
CA PHE A 271 0.93 12.36 -21.18
C PHE A 271 -0.06 13.23 -20.37
N PRO A 272 -0.86 12.67 -19.45
CA PRO A 272 -1.92 13.39 -18.74
C PRO A 272 -1.38 14.17 -17.53
N LYS A 273 -0.35 15.00 -17.74
CA LYS A 273 0.22 15.82 -16.67
C LYS A 273 -0.74 16.96 -16.27
N SER A 274 -1.16 16.98 -15.01
CA SER A 274 -2.08 17.97 -14.44
C SER A 274 -1.97 18.02 -12.91
N GLU A 275 -2.80 18.83 -12.23
CA GLU A 275 -2.98 18.74 -10.78
C GLU A 275 -3.49 17.37 -10.30
N PHE A 276 -4.05 16.55 -11.19
CA PHE A 276 -4.59 15.23 -10.89
C PHE A 276 -3.62 14.08 -11.16
N THR A 277 -2.40 14.36 -11.60
CA THR A 277 -1.39 13.31 -11.81
C THR A 277 -0.97 12.70 -10.48
N GLY A 278 -1.34 11.43 -10.27
CA GLY A 278 -1.06 10.66 -9.07
C GLY A 278 0.28 9.91 -9.11
N ARG A 279 0.30 8.74 -8.48
CA ARG A 279 1.47 7.86 -8.43
C ARG A 279 1.78 7.31 -9.83
N ILE A 280 3.07 7.15 -10.13
CA ILE A 280 3.55 6.66 -11.42
C ILE A 280 4.53 5.51 -11.20
N GLY A 281 4.35 4.41 -11.94
CA GLY A 281 5.33 3.33 -12.10
C GLY A 281 5.94 3.33 -13.49
N LEU A 282 7.18 2.85 -13.63
CA LEU A 282 7.93 2.86 -14.88
C LEU A 282 8.46 1.47 -15.24
N ALA A 283 8.39 1.11 -16.52
CA ALA A 283 9.05 -0.07 -17.06
C ALA A 283 9.87 0.31 -18.31
N TRP A 284 11.09 -0.22 -18.42
CA TRP A 284 12.02 0.08 -19.52
C TRP A 284 12.42 -1.18 -20.27
N HIS A 285 12.13 -1.21 -21.57
CA HIS A 285 12.57 -2.28 -22.45
C HIS A 285 13.81 -1.81 -23.24
N ALA A 286 15.00 -2.27 -22.82
CA ALA A 286 16.28 -1.78 -23.35
C ALA A 286 16.45 -2.02 -24.86
N ASP A 287 16.11 -3.20 -25.36
CA ASP A 287 16.36 -3.60 -26.76
C ASP A 287 15.52 -2.80 -27.77
N SER A 288 14.33 -2.35 -27.37
CA SER A 288 13.44 -1.53 -28.21
C SER A 288 13.49 -0.04 -27.86
N GLU A 289 14.25 0.31 -26.82
CA GLU A 289 14.33 1.65 -26.21
C GLU A 289 12.96 2.27 -25.88
N GLN A 290 11.99 1.44 -25.46
CA GLN A 290 10.64 1.87 -25.09
C GLN A 290 10.49 2.03 -23.58
N LEU A 291 9.92 3.17 -23.17
CA LEU A 291 9.55 3.44 -21.79
C LEU A 291 8.04 3.35 -21.64
N PHE A 292 7.58 2.59 -20.66
CA PHE A 292 6.18 2.50 -20.27
C PHE A 292 5.96 3.20 -18.94
N ALA A 293 4.79 3.81 -18.78
CA ALA A 293 4.38 4.47 -17.56
C ALA A 293 2.95 4.07 -17.20
N LEU A 294 2.76 3.55 -15.99
CA LEU A 294 1.46 3.36 -15.37
C LEU A 294 1.19 4.59 -14.49
N VAL A 295 0.13 5.33 -14.76
CA VAL A 295 -0.26 6.51 -13.98
C VAL A 295 -1.59 6.25 -13.28
N ASP A 296 -1.65 6.59 -12.00
CA ASP A 296 -2.89 6.77 -11.24
C ASP A 296 -3.46 8.16 -11.58
N ASN A 297 -4.34 8.23 -12.56
CA ASN A 297 -4.94 9.48 -13.05
C ASN A 297 -6.20 9.83 -12.23
N GLN A 298 -6.05 10.76 -11.29
CA GLN A 298 -7.10 11.18 -10.39
C GLN A 298 -8.04 12.25 -11.01
N ALA A 299 -7.97 12.45 -12.33
CA ALA A 299 -8.82 13.41 -13.01
C ALA A 299 -10.27 12.90 -13.00
N PRO A 300 -11.26 13.75 -12.69
CA PRO A 300 -12.66 13.33 -12.74
C PRO A 300 -13.03 12.96 -14.17
N LEU A 301 -13.77 11.87 -14.34
CA LEU A 301 -14.38 11.54 -15.63
C LEU A 301 -15.44 12.58 -15.99
N PRO A 302 -15.67 12.81 -17.29
CA PRO A 302 -16.84 13.57 -17.72
C PRO A 302 -18.10 12.89 -17.19
N ALA A 303 -19.07 13.67 -16.68
CA ALA A 303 -20.36 13.12 -16.30
C ALA A 303 -20.96 12.36 -17.48
N GLU A 304 -21.35 11.10 -17.27
CA GLU A 304 -22.05 10.33 -18.29
C GLU A 304 -23.36 11.04 -18.66
N GLU A 305 -23.71 11.05 -19.95
CA GLU A 305 -25.07 11.42 -20.34
C GLU A 305 -26.00 10.29 -19.88
N GLU A 306 -26.75 10.53 -18.78
CA GLU A 306 -27.74 9.59 -18.25
C GLU A 306 -28.68 9.13 -19.38
N SER A 307 -28.50 7.87 -19.81
CA SER A 307 -29.23 7.32 -20.96
C SER A 307 -30.56 6.66 -20.56
N GLU A 308 -30.79 6.42 -19.27
CA GLU A 308 -32.07 5.99 -18.71
C GLU A 308 -32.44 6.84 -17.49
N ALA A 309 -33.72 7.17 -17.34
CA ALA A 309 -34.20 7.90 -16.17
C ALA A 309 -34.03 7.01 -14.92
N SER A 310 -33.16 7.41 -14.01
CA SER A 310 -32.93 6.77 -12.71
C SER A 310 -32.81 7.85 -11.62
N TYR A 311 -32.78 7.45 -10.35
CA TYR A 311 -32.46 8.37 -9.26
C TYR A 311 -31.08 8.04 -8.69
N ALA A 312 -30.25 9.06 -8.51
CA ALA A 312 -28.98 8.97 -7.81
C ALA A 312 -29.14 9.47 -6.36
N PRO A 313 -28.29 9.03 -5.41
CA PRO A 313 -28.40 9.49 -4.02
C PRO A 313 -28.36 11.00 -3.87
N ASP A 314 -27.51 11.69 -4.65
CA ASP A 314 -27.37 13.14 -4.59
C ASP A 314 -28.65 13.90 -4.99
N ASP A 315 -29.59 13.28 -5.73
CA ASP A 315 -30.90 13.87 -6.06
C ASP A 315 -31.69 14.19 -4.79
N PHE A 316 -31.62 13.31 -3.79
CA PHE A 316 -32.38 13.41 -2.56
C PHE A 316 -31.78 14.41 -1.56
N LYS A 317 -30.50 14.74 -1.70
CA LYS A 317 -29.72 15.58 -0.76
C LYS A 317 -30.31 16.97 -0.53
N ALA A 318 -30.86 17.57 -1.57
CA ALA A 318 -31.46 18.91 -1.56
C ALA A 318 -32.94 18.92 -1.94
N MET A 319 -33.54 17.75 -2.15
CA MET A 319 -34.92 17.59 -2.59
C MET A 319 -35.92 18.06 -1.53
N THR A 320 -36.94 18.79 -1.95
CA THR A 320 -38.04 19.18 -1.08
C THR A 320 -39.10 18.08 -0.99
N PRO A 321 -39.92 18.03 0.09
CA PRO A 321 -41.01 17.05 0.19
C PRO A 321 -42.03 17.13 -0.96
N ALA A 322 -42.20 18.30 -1.56
CA ALA A 322 -43.10 18.48 -2.71
C ALA A 322 -42.53 17.88 -4.00
N GLU A 323 -41.22 17.97 -4.20
CA GLU A 323 -40.52 17.32 -5.31
C GLU A 323 -40.47 15.81 -5.11
N PHE A 324 -40.24 15.34 -3.87
CA PHE A 324 -40.27 13.92 -3.53
C PHE A 324 -41.63 13.28 -3.78
N ALA A 325 -42.72 14.00 -3.45
CA ALA A 325 -44.09 13.54 -3.74
C ALA A 325 -44.41 13.45 -5.24
N ALA A 326 -43.57 14.03 -6.11
CA ALA A 326 -43.73 14.02 -7.56
C ALA A 326 -42.79 13.02 -8.26
N LEU A 327 -42.01 12.24 -7.52
CA LEU A 327 -41.12 11.21 -8.08
C LEU A 327 -41.92 10.12 -8.79
N ASP A 328 -41.30 9.53 -9.81
CA ASP A 328 -41.80 8.32 -10.44
C ASP A 328 -41.67 7.16 -9.44
N THR A 329 -42.80 6.54 -9.10
CA THR A 329 -42.84 5.49 -8.08
C THR A 329 -42.05 4.25 -8.50
N ALA A 330 -41.97 3.94 -9.79
CA ALA A 330 -41.22 2.77 -10.27
C ALA A 330 -39.71 3.01 -10.19
N LEU A 331 -39.26 4.22 -10.52
CA LEU A 331 -37.85 4.61 -10.37
C LEU A 331 -37.45 4.72 -8.90
N LEU A 332 -38.35 5.20 -8.03
CA LEU A 332 -38.11 5.23 -6.59
C LEU A 332 -38.04 3.80 -6.01
N GLU A 333 -38.90 2.89 -6.44
CA GLU A 333 -38.84 1.48 -6.01
C GLU A 333 -37.51 0.84 -6.45
N ALA A 334 -37.12 1.02 -7.71
CA ALA A 334 -35.85 0.52 -8.24
C ALA A 334 -34.65 1.07 -7.44
N TYR A 335 -34.63 2.38 -7.17
CA TYR A 335 -33.60 3.01 -6.36
C TYR A 335 -33.48 2.39 -4.96
N LEU A 336 -34.61 2.14 -4.29
CA LEU A 336 -34.63 1.54 -2.95
C LEU A 336 -34.12 0.09 -2.96
N GLU A 337 -34.49 -0.68 -3.98
CA GLU A 337 -34.03 -2.07 -4.17
C GLU A 337 -32.53 -2.16 -4.50
N GLU A 338 -32.06 -1.38 -5.48
CA GLU A 338 -30.67 -1.36 -5.93
C GLU A 338 -29.70 -0.96 -4.81
N ASN A 339 -30.13 -0.04 -3.94
CA ASN A 339 -29.32 0.46 -2.84
C ASN A 339 -29.56 -0.27 -1.50
N ASN A 340 -30.25 -1.42 -1.51
CA ASN A 340 -30.46 -2.28 -0.33
C ASN A 340 -31.09 -1.56 0.88
N PHE A 341 -32.12 -0.74 0.65
CA PHE A 341 -32.95 -0.21 1.74
C PHE A 341 -33.70 -1.33 2.48
N PRO A 342 -34.18 -1.08 3.73
CA PRO A 342 -34.94 -2.08 4.47
C PRO A 342 -36.16 -2.53 3.66
N ARG A 343 -36.50 -3.82 3.70
CA ARG A 343 -37.60 -4.38 2.87
C ARG A 343 -38.96 -3.73 3.12
N GLU A 344 -39.15 -3.18 4.31
CA GLU A 344 -40.32 -2.39 4.70
C GLU A 344 -40.38 -0.99 4.08
N ALA A 345 -39.25 -0.46 3.60
CA ALA A 345 -39.17 0.81 2.87
C ALA A 345 -39.46 0.58 1.37
N THR A 346 -40.74 0.54 1.02
CA THR A 346 -41.23 0.59 -0.37
C THR A 346 -41.38 2.03 -0.85
N ALA A 347 -41.47 2.27 -2.15
CA ALA A 347 -41.76 3.61 -2.68
C ALA A 347 -43.08 4.17 -2.11
N ALA A 348 -44.09 3.31 -1.91
CA ALA A 348 -45.36 3.71 -1.34
C ALA A 348 -45.23 4.18 0.13
N SER A 349 -44.51 3.43 0.96
CA SER A 349 -44.29 3.81 2.37
C SER A 349 -43.36 5.02 2.47
N ALA A 350 -42.32 5.10 1.66
CA ALA A 350 -41.44 6.26 1.57
C ALA A 350 -42.20 7.55 1.26
N LEU A 351 -43.10 7.52 0.26
CA LEU A 351 -43.96 8.65 -0.09
C LEU A 351 -44.92 9.02 1.05
N GLU A 352 -45.49 8.03 1.73
CA GLU A 352 -46.38 8.25 2.88
C GLU A 352 -45.64 8.88 4.06
N ASP A 353 -44.47 8.36 4.41
CA ASP A 353 -43.67 8.80 5.55
C ASP A 353 -43.12 10.22 5.34
N VAL A 354 -42.70 10.56 4.11
CA VAL A 354 -42.30 11.93 3.77
C VAL A 354 -43.51 12.88 3.80
N ALA A 355 -44.67 12.45 3.32
CA ALA A 355 -45.89 13.26 3.38
C ALA A 355 -46.37 13.48 4.83
N ALA A 356 -46.16 12.50 5.72
CA ALA A 356 -46.45 12.58 7.14
C ALA A 356 -45.40 13.39 7.93
N GLY A 357 -44.25 13.70 7.31
CA GLY A 357 -43.10 14.32 7.97
C GLY A 357 -42.40 13.41 8.97
N ALA A 358 -42.62 12.09 8.86
CA ALA A 358 -41.86 11.08 9.59
C ALA A 358 -40.44 10.97 9.03
N LEU A 359 -40.31 11.12 7.70
CA LEU A 359 -39.04 11.22 6.97
C LEU A 359 -38.95 12.56 6.22
N VAL A 360 -37.73 12.93 5.84
CA VAL A 360 -37.44 13.95 4.84
C VAL A 360 -36.69 13.32 3.67
N PRO A 361 -36.77 13.89 2.45
CA PRO A 361 -36.08 13.34 1.28
C PRO A 361 -34.59 13.08 1.51
N ARG A 362 -33.93 13.95 2.28
CA ARG A 362 -32.52 13.80 2.65
C ARG A 362 -32.21 12.50 3.40
N ASP A 363 -33.17 11.90 4.12
CA ASP A 363 -32.95 10.64 4.84
C ASP A 363 -32.60 9.49 3.88
N PHE A 364 -33.09 9.53 2.63
CA PHE A 364 -32.73 8.57 1.57
C PHE A 364 -31.32 8.79 1.00
N TYR A 365 -30.73 9.96 1.22
CA TYR A 365 -29.31 10.23 0.96
C TYR A 365 -28.45 9.83 2.16
N ASP A 366 -28.82 10.29 3.36
CA ASP A 366 -28.06 10.04 4.59
C ASP A 366 -28.07 8.54 4.99
N TYR A 367 -29.08 7.75 4.59
CA TYR A 367 -29.12 6.28 4.80
C TYR A 367 -28.00 5.55 4.03
N LEU A 368 -27.68 6.01 2.82
CA LEU A 368 -26.67 5.39 1.96
C LEU A 368 -25.28 5.97 2.13
N THR A 369 -25.18 7.20 2.63
CA THR A 369 -23.92 7.93 2.66
C THR A 369 -23.28 7.88 4.03
N ASP A 370 -22.21 7.09 4.13
CA ASP A 370 -21.23 7.22 5.18
C ASP A 370 -19.92 7.81 4.61
N GLY A 371 -18.94 8.08 5.48
CA GLY A 371 -17.64 8.58 5.03
C GLY A 371 -16.84 7.60 4.16
N ASN A 372 -17.29 6.35 4.01
CA ASN A 372 -16.58 5.28 3.32
C ASN A 372 -17.08 5.11 1.88
N ARG A 373 -18.36 5.34 1.59
CA ARG A 373 -18.93 5.25 0.23
C ARG A 373 -18.18 6.11 -0.80
N ALA A 374 -17.76 7.31 -0.41
CA ALA A 374 -16.96 8.21 -1.26
C ALA A 374 -15.56 7.65 -1.65
N LEU A 375 -15.06 6.61 -0.97
CA LEU A 375 -13.80 5.95 -1.33
C LEU A 375 -13.97 4.97 -2.50
N PHE A 376 -15.18 4.52 -2.81
CA PHE A 376 -15.40 3.48 -3.82
C PHE A 376 -16.10 3.97 -5.09
N GLU A 377 -16.65 5.19 -5.07
CA GLU A 377 -17.56 5.70 -6.10
C GLU A 377 -17.11 7.02 -6.74
N ALA A 378 -15.85 7.43 -6.58
CA ALA A 378 -15.37 8.60 -7.31
C ALA A 378 -15.09 8.21 -8.77
N ASP A 379 -15.86 8.77 -9.70
CA ASP A 379 -15.64 8.64 -11.15
C ASP A 379 -14.36 9.38 -11.54
N ILE A 380 -13.22 8.69 -11.47
CA ILE A 380 -11.91 9.16 -11.90
C ILE A 380 -11.41 8.33 -13.08
N ALA A 381 -10.48 8.88 -13.86
CA ALA A 381 -9.86 8.16 -14.97
C ALA A 381 -9.15 6.86 -14.51
N GLY A 382 -8.56 6.86 -13.32
CA GLY A 382 -7.96 5.68 -12.72
C GLY A 382 -6.64 5.27 -13.36
N ALA A 383 -6.39 3.98 -13.48
CA ALA A 383 -5.15 3.43 -14.02
C ALA A 383 -5.06 3.60 -15.55
N GLU A 384 -4.05 4.32 -16.03
CA GLU A 384 -3.77 4.46 -17.46
C GLU A 384 -2.31 4.08 -17.78
N VAL A 385 -2.11 3.43 -18.93
CA VAL A 385 -0.77 3.01 -19.39
C VAL A 385 -0.40 3.83 -20.62
N TYR A 386 0.80 4.39 -20.58
CA TYR A 386 1.37 5.18 -21.66
C TYR A 386 2.71 4.61 -22.09
N ARG A 387 2.96 4.66 -23.39
CA ARG A 387 4.21 4.25 -24.02
C ARG A 387 4.90 5.44 -24.66
N LEU A 388 6.20 5.58 -24.41
CA LEU A 388 7.09 6.53 -25.06
C LEU A 388 8.06 5.78 -25.98
N PRO A 389 8.00 5.99 -27.31
CA PRO A 389 8.87 5.30 -28.26
C PRO A 389 10.33 5.74 -28.16
N ALA A 390 11.22 5.00 -28.84
CA ALA A 390 12.66 5.26 -28.89
C ALA A 390 13.03 6.69 -29.32
N ASP A 391 12.27 7.28 -30.26
CA ASP A 391 12.51 8.64 -30.75
C ASP A 391 12.06 9.76 -29.80
N ARG A 392 11.40 9.40 -28.69
CA ARG A 392 10.86 10.32 -27.67
C ARG A 392 9.94 11.41 -28.25
N ALA A 393 9.22 11.12 -29.33
CA ALA A 393 8.38 12.12 -30.00
C ALA A 393 7.20 12.59 -29.13
N GLN A 394 6.40 11.64 -28.62
CA GLN A 394 5.25 11.88 -27.75
C GLN A 394 4.86 10.61 -27.01
N TRP A 395 4.14 10.75 -25.91
CA TRP A 395 3.49 9.63 -25.23
C TRP A 395 2.24 9.19 -25.99
N VAL A 396 1.96 7.89 -25.94
CA VAL A 396 0.77 7.29 -26.54
C VAL A 396 0.10 6.41 -25.49
N ARG A 397 -1.18 6.69 -25.17
CA ARG A 397 -1.98 5.78 -24.34
C ARG A 397 -2.15 4.46 -25.07
N THR A 398 -1.93 3.34 -24.40
CA THR A 398 -1.90 2.01 -25.05
C THR A 398 -3.28 1.39 -25.24
N HIS A 399 -4.27 1.80 -24.46
CA HIS A 399 -5.62 1.22 -24.46
C HIS A 399 -6.71 2.28 -24.66
N SER A 400 -7.88 1.85 -25.15
CA SER A 400 -9.09 2.69 -25.23
C SER A 400 -10.01 2.51 -24.03
N GLU A 401 -10.17 1.27 -23.58
CA GLU A 401 -11.05 0.91 -22.45
C GLU A 401 -10.42 1.28 -21.11
N ALA A 402 -11.25 1.47 -20.09
CA ALA A 402 -10.76 1.70 -18.73
C ALA A 402 -10.12 0.42 -18.17
N LEU A 403 -9.04 0.57 -17.40
CA LEU A 403 -8.47 -0.51 -16.61
C LEU A 403 -9.21 -0.60 -15.27
N GLU A 404 -10.45 -1.06 -15.34
CA GLU A 404 -11.31 -1.28 -14.18
C GLU A 404 -10.68 -2.26 -13.19
N ASP A 405 -11.03 -2.14 -11.90
CA ASP A 405 -10.56 -2.98 -10.80
C ASP A 405 -9.04 -2.99 -10.52
N VAL A 406 -8.21 -2.28 -11.29
CA VAL A 406 -6.74 -2.32 -11.07
C VAL A 406 -6.31 -1.57 -9.81
N CYS A 407 -6.83 -0.34 -9.63
CA CYS A 407 -6.39 0.57 -8.57
C CYS A 407 -7.55 1.24 -7.79
N TYR A 408 -8.77 1.21 -8.31
CA TYR A 408 -9.92 2.02 -7.85
C TYR A 408 -9.49 3.49 -7.58
N THR A 409 -9.97 4.11 -6.50
CA THR A 409 -9.58 5.48 -6.09
C THR A 409 -8.32 5.52 -5.22
N TYR A 410 -7.74 4.36 -4.90
CA TYR A 410 -6.61 4.22 -3.97
C TYR A 410 -5.34 3.72 -4.66
N GLY A 411 -5.13 4.13 -5.92
CA GLY A 411 -3.93 3.82 -6.71
C GLY A 411 -2.61 4.21 -6.07
N TYR A 412 -2.62 5.02 -5.01
CA TYR A 412 -1.49 5.25 -4.13
C TYR A 412 -0.88 3.98 -3.50
N TYR A 413 -1.63 2.87 -3.39
CA TYR A 413 -1.14 1.54 -2.99
C TYR A 413 -0.46 0.76 -4.12
N PHE A 414 -0.85 1.02 -5.36
CA PHE A 414 -0.42 0.29 -6.55
C PHE A 414 0.41 1.21 -7.45
N GLY A 415 0.79 0.75 -8.62
CA GLY A 415 1.66 1.53 -9.53
C GLY A 415 2.99 0.83 -9.81
N LEU A 416 3.00 -0.50 -9.79
CA LEU A 416 4.07 -1.27 -10.42
C LEU A 416 3.60 -1.67 -11.83
N ILE A 417 4.46 -1.45 -12.81
CA ILE A 417 4.36 -2.01 -14.15
C ILE A 417 5.71 -2.65 -14.47
N GLU A 418 5.69 -3.82 -15.08
CA GLU A 418 6.89 -4.54 -15.53
C GLU A 418 6.76 -4.90 -17.01
N VAL A 419 7.89 -5.00 -17.70
CA VAL A 419 7.97 -5.43 -19.10
C VAL A 419 8.88 -6.65 -19.20
N ASP A 420 8.46 -7.64 -20.00
CA ASP A 420 9.31 -8.80 -20.28
C ASP A 420 10.61 -8.32 -20.97
N PRO A 421 11.80 -8.62 -20.42
CA PRO A 421 13.06 -8.19 -21.02
C PRO A 421 13.30 -8.69 -22.44
N ALA A 422 12.59 -9.75 -22.87
CA ALA A 422 12.72 -10.34 -24.20
C ALA A 422 11.60 -9.94 -25.17
N ASP A 423 10.51 -9.33 -24.68
CA ASP A 423 9.34 -8.98 -25.49
C ASP A 423 8.67 -7.68 -25.00
N ALA A 424 8.86 -6.60 -25.76
CA ALA A 424 8.31 -5.29 -25.42
C ALA A 424 6.77 -5.22 -25.49
N ASP A 425 6.11 -6.20 -26.11
CA ASP A 425 4.64 -6.26 -26.16
C ASP A 425 4.07 -7.00 -24.95
N ARG A 426 4.92 -7.64 -24.12
CA ARG A 426 4.48 -8.31 -22.90
C ARG A 426 4.68 -7.46 -21.65
N LEU A 427 3.57 -7.09 -21.03
CA LEU A 427 3.54 -6.19 -19.87
C LEU A 427 2.75 -6.80 -18.72
N TYR A 428 3.11 -6.43 -17.49
CA TYR A 428 2.42 -6.84 -16.28
C TYR A 428 2.10 -5.63 -15.41
N ILE A 429 0.94 -5.62 -14.78
CA ILE A 429 0.57 -4.62 -13.76
C ILE A 429 0.26 -5.32 -12.45
N ALA A 430 0.90 -4.87 -11.37
CA ALA A 430 0.56 -5.28 -10.02
C ALA A 430 -0.46 -4.29 -9.43
N GLY A 431 -1.74 -4.66 -9.53
CA GLY A 431 -2.87 -3.96 -8.92
C GLY A 431 -3.58 -4.84 -7.90
N VAL A 432 -4.90 -4.64 -7.74
CA VAL A 432 -5.80 -5.57 -7.02
C VAL A 432 -5.97 -6.90 -7.78
N PRO A 433 -5.89 -6.92 -9.11
CA PRO A 433 -5.47 -8.12 -9.82
C PRO A 433 -4.05 -7.95 -10.36
N LEU A 434 -3.30 -9.05 -10.39
CA LEU A 434 -2.14 -9.18 -11.27
C LEU A 434 -2.68 -9.44 -12.68
N ILE A 435 -2.39 -8.51 -13.59
CA ILE A 435 -2.84 -8.59 -15.00
C ILE A 435 -1.66 -8.58 -15.96
N GLU A 436 -1.81 -9.29 -17.07
CA GLU A 436 -0.85 -9.39 -18.18
C GLU A 436 -1.48 -8.86 -19.48
N SER A 437 -0.64 -8.24 -20.30
CA SER A 437 -0.90 -7.93 -21.71
C SER A 437 0.14 -8.62 -22.60
N GLU A 438 -0.27 -9.10 -23.77
CA GLU A 438 0.60 -9.70 -24.81
C GLU A 438 0.64 -8.85 -26.09
N ASP A 439 0.07 -7.64 -26.08
CA ASP A 439 -0.12 -6.77 -27.24
C ASP A 439 0.32 -5.31 -27.00
N GLY A 440 1.29 -5.11 -26.10
CA GLY A 440 1.86 -3.80 -25.80
C GLY A 440 0.96 -2.91 -24.94
N GLY A 441 0.02 -3.52 -24.21
CA GLY A 441 -0.89 -2.85 -23.30
C GLY A 441 -2.22 -2.43 -23.92
N GLU A 442 -2.59 -2.97 -25.09
CA GLU A 442 -3.89 -2.73 -25.73
C GLU A 442 -5.01 -3.51 -25.01
N THR A 443 -4.77 -4.78 -24.69
CA THR A 443 -5.68 -5.65 -23.94
C THR A 443 -4.99 -6.30 -22.74
N TRP A 444 -5.78 -6.60 -21.71
CA TRP A 444 -5.30 -7.11 -20.42
C TRP A 444 -6.16 -8.26 -19.92
N SER A 445 -5.53 -9.22 -19.23
CA SER A 445 -6.22 -10.34 -18.58
C SER A 445 -5.58 -10.68 -17.25
N SER A 446 -6.37 -11.14 -16.27
CA SER A 446 -5.83 -11.53 -14.97
C SER A 446 -5.10 -12.87 -15.03
N ILE A 447 -3.94 -12.92 -14.40
CA ILE A 447 -3.14 -14.13 -14.18
C ILE A 447 -3.12 -14.51 -12.69
N GLY A 448 -4.07 -14.01 -11.90
CA GLY A 448 -4.28 -14.41 -10.51
C GLY A 448 -4.86 -15.84 -10.42
N ALA A 449 -4.73 -16.45 -9.25
CA ALA A 449 -5.29 -17.78 -8.97
C ALA A 449 -5.85 -17.87 -7.54
N PRO A 450 -6.71 -18.86 -7.21
CA PRO A 450 -7.37 -18.94 -5.90
C PRO A 450 -6.45 -19.01 -4.67
N ASN A 451 -5.17 -19.35 -4.85
CA ASN A 451 -4.15 -19.38 -3.79
C ASN A 451 -3.18 -18.19 -3.83
N VAL A 452 -3.47 -17.17 -4.65
CA VAL A 452 -2.71 -15.93 -4.76
C VAL A 452 -3.55 -14.82 -4.13
N HIS A 453 -2.92 -13.94 -3.35
CA HIS A 453 -3.61 -12.77 -2.81
C HIS A 453 -3.93 -11.78 -3.93
N VAL A 454 -4.94 -10.94 -3.73
CA VAL A 454 -5.39 -9.96 -4.72
C VAL A 454 -4.48 -8.73 -4.76
N ASP A 455 -4.05 -8.17 -3.63
CA ASP A 455 -3.21 -6.97 -3.68
C ASP A 455 -1.72 -7.28 -3.97
N HIS A 456 -1.25 -6.90 -5.16
CA HIS A 456 0.10 -7.17 -5.65
C HIS A 456 1.00 -5.93 -5.62
N HIS A 457 2.29 -6.13 -5.32
CA HIS A 457 3.23 -5.01 -5.10
C HIS A 457 4.60 -5.17 -5.77
N HIS A 458 4.97 -6.40 -6.17
CA HIS A 458 6.22 -6.65 -6.87
C HIS A 458 6.08 -7.87 -7.79
N LEU A 459 6.72 -7.85 -8.95
CA LEU A 459 6.83 -9.00 -9.84
C LEU A 459 8.25 -9.05 -10.40
N TRP A 460 8.93 -10.17 -10.20
CA TRP A 460 10.17 -10.46 -10.90
C TRP A 460 9.90 -11.43 -12.06
N ILE A 461 10.44 -11.09 -13.23
CA ILE A 461 10.39 -11.89 -14.45
C ILE A 461 11.79 -12.43 -14.71
N ASP A 462 11.93 -13.74 -14.87
CA ASP A 462 13.21 -14.35 -15.19
C ASP A 462 13.65 -13.97 -16.62
N PRO A 463 14.75 -13.22 -16.78
CA PRO A 463 15.19 -12.73 -18.09
C PRO A 463 15.66 -13.85 -19.03
N ALA A 464 15.94 -15.05 -18.50
CA ALA A 464 16.33 -16.22 -19.29
C ALA A 464 15.16 -17.18 -19.55
N ASN A 465 14.06 -17.06 -18.80
CA ASN A 465 12.88 -17.91 -18.91
C ASN A 465 11.61 -17.14 -18.51
N PRO A 466 10.94 -16.41 -19.42
CA PRO A 466 9.82 -15.54 -19.06
C PRO A 466 8.58 -16.27 -18.51
N ASP A 467 8.56 -17.61 -18.53
CA ASP A 467 7.52 -18.41 -17.86
C ASP A 467 7.75 -18.48 -16.32
N HIS A 468 8.94 -18.15 -15.84
CA HIS A 468 9.29 -18.15 -14.42
C HIS A 468 9.09 -16.77 -13.80
N LEU A 469 8.10 -16.68 -12.90
CA LEU A 469 7.68 -15.45 -12.23
C LEU A 469 7.76 -15.60 -10.71
N ILE A 470 8.23 -14.56 -10.02
CA ILE A 470 8.16 -14.45 -8.56
C ILE A 470 7.32 -13.21 -8.21
N ASN A 471 6.17 -13.43 -7.59
CA ASN A 471 5.17 -12.42 -7.26
C ASN A 471 5.18 -12.14 -5.75
N GLY A 472 5.30 -10.87 -5.40
CA GLY A 472 5.14 -10.35 -4.04
C GLY A 472 3.80 -9.61 -3.88
N ASN A 473 3.02 -10.04 -2.90
CA ASN A 473 1.67 -9.53 -2.62
C ASN A 473 1.41 -9.45 -1.10
N ASP A 474 0.23 -8.98 -0.71
CA ASP A 474 -0.18 -8.85 0.71
C ASP A 474 -0.37 -10.19 1.44
N GLY A 475 -0.51 -11.27 0.67
CA GLY A 475 -0.47 -12.62 1.20
C GLY A 475 0.92 -13.22 1.29
N GLY A 476 1.97 -12.61 0.72
CA GLY A 476 3.34 -13.12 0.71
C GLY A 476 3.92 -13.38 -0.68
N ILE A 477 4.58 -14.53 -0.84
CA ILE A 477 5.28 -14.90 -2.07
C ILE A 477 4.55 -16.01 -2.81
N ASN A 478 4.36 -15.81 -4.12
CA ASN A 478 3.88 -16.82 -5.03
C ASN A 478 4.87 -16.97 -6.20
N ILE A 479 5.18 -18.20 -6.60
CA ILE A 479 6.08 -18.51 -7.71
C ILE A 479 5.34 -19.29 -8.78
N SER A 480 5.50 -18.89 -10.03
CA SER A 480 4.99 -19.58 -11.22
C SER A 480 6.15 -20.05 -12.09
N TRP A 481 5.97 -21.19 -12.79
CA TRP A 481 6.90 -21.72 -13.79
C TRP A 481 6.25 -21.92 -15.16
N ASP A 482 5.01 -21.46 -15.30
CA ASP A 482 4.17 -21.53 -16.50
C ASP A 482 3.43 -20.20 -16.72
N ARG A 483 4.14 -19.09 -16.44
CA ARG A 483 3.71 -17.71 -16.74
C ARG A 483 2.39 -17.29 -16.11
N GLY A 484 2.08 -17.80 -14.93
CA GLY A 484 0.92 -17.43 -14.14
C GLY A 484 -0.30 -18.33 -14.38
N GLU A 485 -0.18 -19.38 -15.21
CA GLU A 485 -1.22 -20.41 -15.30
C GLU A 485 -1.40 -21.14 -13.96
N ASN A 486 -0.30 -21.42 -13.24
CA ASN A 486 -0.31 -22.03 -11.93
C ASN A 486 0.68 -21.38 -10.96
N TRP A 487 0.28 -21.27 -9.69
CA TRP A 487 1.09 -20.62 -8.66
C TRP A 487 1.36 -21.54 -7.47
N VAL A 488 2.60 -21.51 -6.98
CA VAL A 488 3.03 -22.13 -5.72
C VAL A 488 3.14 -21.04 -4.65
N LYS A 489 2.46 -21.20 -3.52
CA LYS A 489 2.55 -20.26 -2.38
C LYS A 489 3.75 -20.62 -1.50
N CYS A 490 4.65 -19.66 -1.28
CA CYS A 490 5.93 -19.83 -0.62
C CYS A 490 5.98 -19.07 0.73
N ASN A 491 5.03 -19.34 1.61
CA ASN A 491 4.91 -18.67 2.91
C ASN A 491 5.44 -19.52 4.05
N SER A 492 6.76 -19.56 4.19
CA SER A 492 7.41 -19.96 5.45
C SER A 492 7.83 -18.79 6.36
N PRO A 493 7.98 -17.52 5.89
CA PRO A 493 8.22 -16.38 6.78
C PRO A 493 7.05 -16.10 7.73
N GLU A 494 7.35 -15.86 9.01
CA GLU A 494 6.39 -15.62 10.10
C GLU A 494 6.06 -14.12 10.25
N VAL A 495 5.62 -13.48 9.17
CA VAL A 495 5.54 -12.02 9.06
C VAL A 495 4.11 -11.47 8.92
N GLY A 496 3.12 -12.21 9.44
CA GLY A 496 1.73 -11.75 9.47
C GLY A 496 1.60 -10.41 10.21
N GLN A 497 1.00 -9.42 9.55
CA GLN A 497 0.85 -8.08 10.11
C GLN A 497 -0.42 -7.97 10.96
N PHE A 498 -0.30 -8.21 12.26
CA PHE A 498 -1.42 -8.08 13.20
C PHE A 498 -1.72 -6.61 13.53
N TYR A 499 -2.99 -6.21 13.40
CA TYR A 499 -3.50 -4.96 13.95
C TYR A 499 -3.97 -5.10 15.40
N ALA A 500 -4.48 -6.28 15.76
CA ALA A 500 -4.96 -6.59 17.10
C ALA A 500 -4.76 -8.07 17.44
N VAL A 501 -4.53 -8.36 18.71
CA VAL A 501 -4.42 -9.72 19.28
C VAL A 501 -5.28 -9.79 20.53
N GLU A 502 -6.03 -10.88 20.70
CA GLU A 502 -6.86 -11.16 21.88
C GLU A 502 -6.71 -12.63 22.30
N VAL A 503 -7.02 -12.94 23.56
CA VAL A 503 -7.03 -14.31 24.10
C VAL A 503 -8.34 -14.60 24.84
N ASP A 504 -8.75 -15.86 24.84
CA ASP A 504 -9.91 -16.27 25.64
C ASP A 504 -9.53 -16.81 27.03
N ASN A 505 -10.54 -17.17 27.82
CA ASN A 505 -10.38 -17.79 29.14
C ASN A 505 -10.45 -19.34 29.09
N ALA A 506 -10.31 -19.96 27.93
CA ALA A 506 -10.30 -21.42 27.82
C ALA A 506 -8.99 -22.01 28.40
N GLU A 507 -8.97 -23.31 28.68
CA GLU A 507 -7.76 -24.02 29.12
C GLU A 507 -7.55 -25.27 28.23
N PRO A 508 -6.53 -25.29 27.34
CA PRO A 508 -5.64 -24.17 27.02
C PRO A 508 -6.38 -23.03 26.32
N TYR A 509 -5.91 -21.79 26.53
CA TYR A 509 -6.52 -20.61 25.92
C TYR A 509 -6.29 -20.58 24.41
N ARG A 510 -7.17 -19.90 23.69
CA ARG A 510 -7.04 -19.63 22.25
C ARG A 510 -6.53 -18.21 22.05
N ILE A 511 -5.86 -18.01 20.92
CA ILE A 511 -5.33 -16.74 20.46
C ILE A 511 -6.14 -16.34 19.23
N TYR A 512 -6.49 -15.07 19.18
CA TYR A 512 -7.21 -14.44 18.09
C TYR A 512 -6.36 -13.30 17.57
N GLY A 513 -6.41 -13.05 16.27
CA GLY A 513 -5.79 -11.86 15.74
C GLY A 513 -6.36 -11.42 14.42
N GLY A 514 -6.41 -10.10 14.27
CA GLY A 514 -6.86 -9.42 13.07
C GLY A 514 -5.64 -8.96 12.29
N LEU A 515 -5.55 -9.37 11.04
CA LEU A 515 -4.40 -9.14 10.17
C LEU A 515 -4.74 -8.22 9.01
N GLN A 516 -3.77 -7.40 8.61
CA GLN A 516 -3.87 -6.58 7.41
C GLN A 516 -4.15 -7.45 6.17
N ASP A 517 -5.25 -7.15 5.48
CA ASP A 517 -5.87 -7.81 4.31
C ASP A 517 -5.98 -9.34 4.32
N ASN A 518 -5.64 -9.97 5.44
CA ASN A 518 -5.65 -11.42 5.62
C ASN A 518 -6.71 -11.88 6.64
N GLY A 519 -7.59 -10.97 7.06
CA GLY A 519 -8.76 -11.27 7.88
C GLY A 519 -8.46 -11.53 9.36
N THR A 520 -9.45 -12.08 10.05
CA THR A 520 -9.33 -12.46 11.46
C THR A 520 -9.18 -13.97 11.59
N TRP A 521 -8.24 -14.41 12.43
CA TRP A 521 -7.95 -15.82 12.64
C TRP A 521 -7.96 -16.18 14.11
N ARG A 522 -8.27 -17.45 14.41
CA ARG A 522 -8.16 -18.03 15.76
C ARG A 522 -7.36 -19.33 15.75
N GLY A 523 -6.59 -19.58 16.79
CA GLY A 523 -5.81 -20.81 16.95
C GLY A 523 -5.47 -21.12 18.41
N PRO A 524 -5.03 -22.33 18.74
CA PRO A 524 -4.71 -22.71 20.11
C PRO A 524 -3.36 -22.13 20.56
N SER A 525 -3.26 -21.68 21.80
CA SER A 525 -2.00 -21.22 22.42
C SER A 525 -0.91 -22.29 22.48
N THR A 526 -1.27 -23.56 22.29
CA THR A 526 -0.34 -24.70 22.25
C THR A 526 0.18 -25.02 20.86
N TYR A 527 -0.30 -24.35 19.79
CA TYR A 527 0.18 -24.57 18.43
C TYR A 527 1.68 -24.33 18.37
N ARG A 528 2.43 -25.18 17.68
CA ARG A 528 3.84 -24.98 17.34
C ARG A 528 3.94 -25.05 15.83
N ASP A 529 4.62 -24.07 15.25
CA ASP A 529 4.78 -24.04 13.80
C ASP A 529 5.47 -25.32 13.29
N THR A 530 4.94 -25.85 12.19
CA THR A 530 5.43 -27.09 11.57
C THR A 530 4.88 -27.25 10.16
N PRO A 531 5.71 -27.58 9.16
CA PRO A 531 5.22 -27.89 7.82
C PRO A 531 4.45 -29.22 7.76
N GLY A 532 4.39 -30.00 8.85
CA GLY A 532 3.66 -31.27 8.90
C GLY A 532 2.17 -31.15 8.59
N TRP A 533 1.57 -29.96 8.77
CA TRP A 533 0.17 -29.74 8.40
C TRP A 533 -0.08 -29.85 6.90
N HIS A 534 0.93 -29.61 6.04
CA HIS A 534 0.81 -29.84 4.59
C HIS A 534 0.57 -31.32 4.27
N GLN A 535 1.14 -32.23 5.07
CA GLN A 535 0.92 -33.66 4.91
C GLN A 535 -0.41 -34.11 5.52
N SER A 536 -0.78 -33.58 6.69
CA SER A 536 -2.00 -33.98 7.39
C SER A 536 -3.26 -33.34 6.83
N GLY A 537 -3.15 -32.20 6.14
CA GLY A 537 -4.26 -31.35 5.74
C GLY A 537 -4.92 -30.59 6.89
N HIS A 538 -4.32 -30.62 8.09
CA HIS A 538 -4.91 -30.07 9.31
C HIS A 538 -4.05 -28.95 9.88
N TYR A 539 -4.31 -27.74 9.40
CA TYR A 539 -3.74 -26.53 9.97
C TYR A 539 -4.50 -26.12 11.24
N ALA A 540 -3.78 -25.66 12.27
CA ALA A 540 -4.36 -25.45 13.60
C ALA A 540 -5.15 -24.15 13.75
N TRP A 541 -4.85 -23.16 12.92
CA TRP A 541 -5.58 -21.90 12.92
C TRP A 541 -6.72 -21.94 11.91
N THR A 542 -7.78 -21.23 12.21
CA THR A 542 -8.98 -21.12 11.38
C THR A 542 -9.30 -19.66 11.15
N SER A 543 -9.55 -19.29 9.89
CA SER A 543 -10.09 -17.98 9.56
C SER A 543 -11.53 -17.87 10.08
N ILE A 544 -11.83 -16.76 10.75
CA ILE A 544 -13.14 -16.43 11.30
C ILE A 544 -13.65 -15.08 10.81
N GLY A 545 -12.95 -14.41 9.91
CA GLY A 545 -13.39 -13.13 9.33
C GLY A 545 -12.48 -12.71 8.18
N GLY A 546 -12.99 -11.92 7.25
CA GLY A 546 -12.25 -11.42 6.09
C GLY A 546 -11.84 -9.94 6.20
N GLY A 547 -11.38 -9.37 5.08
CA GLY A 547 -10.88 -7.99 5.00
C GLY A 547 -9.61 -7.77 5.82
N ASP A 548 -9.37 -6.53 6.25
CA ASP A 548 -8.41 -6.20 7.29
C ASP A 548 -9.01 -6.65 8.61
N GLY A 549 -8.47 -7.69 9.24
CA GLY A 549 -8.91 -8.06 10.57
C GLY A 549 -8.62 -6.94 11.56
N MET A 550 -9.66 -6.42 12.21
CA MET A 550 -9.56 -5.34 13.20
C MET A 550 -9.65 -5.90 14.63
N GLN A 551 -9.99 -5.04 15.60
CA GLN A 551 -10.13 -5.42 17.00
C GLN A 551 -11.09 -6.61 17.18
N ILE A 552 -10.70 -7.52 18.07
CA ILE A 552 -11.43 -8.73 18.42
C ILE A 552 -11.81 -8.65 19.90
N GLU A 553 -13.02 -9.07 20.24
CA GLU A 553 -13.44 -9.24 21.63
C GLU A 553 -14.07 -10.62 21.79
N VAL A 554 -13.69 -11.35 22.83
CA VAL A 554 -14.25 -12.67 23.15
C VAL A 554 -15.17 -12.53 24.35
N ASP A 555 -16.38 -13.12 24.31
CA ASP A 555 -17.27 -13.11 25.47
C ASP A 555 -16.59 -13.87 26.64
N PRO A 556 -16.33 -13.21 27.79
CA PRO A 556 -15.59 -13.84 28.88
C PRO A 556 -16.37 -15.00 29.55
N ARG A 557 -17.65 -15.17 29.22
CA ARG A 557 -18.54 -16.21 29.74
C ARG A 557 -18.65 -17.41 28.79
N ASP A 558 -18.40 -17.20 27.50
CA ASP A 558 -18.49 -18.22 26.45
C ASP A 558 -17.46 -17.93 25.33
N PRO A 559 -16.33 -18.66 25.28
CA PRO A 559 -15.26 -18.43 24.30
C PRO A 559 -15.67 -18.76 22.85
N ASP A 560 -16.85 -19.35 22.65
CA ASP A 560 -17.43 -19.61 21.33
C ASP A 560 -18.36 -18.47 20.87
N VAL A 561 -18.46 -17.37 21.64
CA VAL A 561 -19.07 -16.11 21.22
C VAL A 561 -17.98 -15.06 21.05
N VAL A 562 -17.78 -14.59 19.81
CA VAL A 562 -16.68 -13.68 19.44
C VAL A 562 -17.22 -12.50 18.64
N PHE A 563 -16.64 -11.34 18.83
CA PHE A 563 -16.90 -10.14 18.06
C PHE A 563 -15.67 -9.82 17.22
N THR A 564 -15.85 -9.71 15.91
CA THR A 564 -14.77 -9.46 14.95
C THR A 564 -15.09 -8.23 14.11
N GLY A 565 -14.09 -7.43 13.79
CA GLY A 565 -14.22 -6.28 12.90
C GLY A 565 -13.43 -6.44 11.59
N SER A 566 -13.87 -5.72 10.56
CA SER A 566 -13.08 -5.42 9.36
C SER A 566 -12.93 -3.90 9.15
N GLN A 567 -12.36 -3.46 8.01
CA GLN A 567 -12.21 -2.04 7.68
C GLN A 567 -13.51 -1.25 7.90
N PHE A 568 -13.39 0.06 8.05
CA PHE A 568 -14.55 0.98 8.04
C PHE A 568 -15.59 0.76 9.15
N GLY A 569 -15.23 -0.01 10.19
CA GLY A 569 -16.09 -0.24 11.34
C GLY A 569 -17.19 -1.28 11.09
N TYR A 570 -17.04 -2.15 10.10
CA TYR A 570 -17.91 -3.31 9.94
C TYR A 570 -17.59 -4.33 11.03
N TYR A 571 -18.51 -4.52 11.98
CA TYR A 571 -18.37 -5.50 13.05
C TYR A 571 -19.46 -6.55 12.99
N SER A 572 -19.14 -7.74 13.47
CA SER A 572 -20.08 -8.85 13.60
C SER A 572 -19.92 -9.58 14.92
N ARG A 573 -21.03 -10.13 15.42
CA ARG A 573 -21.06 -11.15 16.46
C ARG A 573 -21.14 -12.52 15.80
N GLN A 574 -20.28 -13.42 16.22
CA GLN A 574 -20.23 -14.82 15.80
C GLN A 574 -20.47 -15.72 17.00
N ASP A 575 -21.31 -16.72 16.81
CA ASP A 575 -21.64 -17.74 17.81
C ASP A 575 -21.37 -19.11 17.20
N PHE A 576 -20.19 -19.65 17.52
CA PHE A 576 -19.73 -20.92 16.95
C PHE A 576 -20.51 -22.13 17.49
N ASN A 577 -21.22 -21.99 18.61
CA ASN A 577 -22.11 -23.02 19.13
C ASN A 577 -23.40 -23.12 18.32
N ALA A 578 -23.92 -21.96 17.88
CA ALA A 578 -25.15 -21.87 17.10
C ALA A 578 -24.94 -21.84 15.58
N ASP A 579 -23.69 -21.80 15.11
CA ASP A 579 -23.32 -21.50 13.71
C ASP A 579 -24.02 -20.22 13.20
N ALA A 580 -24.01 -19.19 14.05
CA ALA A 580 -24.74 -17.95 13.80
C ALA A 580 -23.80 -16.76 13.62
N TYR A 581 -24.11 -15.95 12.61
CA TYR A 581 -23.43 -14.70 12.29
C TYR A 581 -24.43 -13.55 12.37
N THR A 582 -24.06 -12.43 12.99
CA THR A 582 -24.90 -11.25 13.10
C THR A 582 -24.07 -10.00 12.90
N GLY A 583 -24.32 -9.25 11.83
CA GLY A 583 -23.74 -7.91 11.66
C GLY A 583 -24.22 -6.99 12.78
N ILE A 584 -23.29 -6.27 13.40
CA ILE A 584 -23.55 -5.28 14.46
C ILE A 584 -22.97 -3.90 14.10
N HIS A 585 -22.65 -3.70 12.82
CA HIS A 585 -22.28 -2.40 12.28
C HIS A 585 -23.43 -1.41 12.51
N PRO A 586 -23.17 -0.26 13.15
CA PRO A 586 -24.18 0.77 13.30
C PRO A 586 -24.63 1.28 11.93
N GLN A 587 -25.91 1.10 11.61
CA GLN A 587 -26.52 1.67 10.41
C GLN A 587 -27.43 2.83 10.80
N HIS A 588 -27.58 3.79 9.89
CA HIS A 588 -28.63 4.78 10.00
C HIS A 588 -29.98 4.05 9.94
N ALA A 589 -30.83 4.25 10.95
CA ALA A 589 -32.23 3.86 10.81
C ALA A 589 -32.85 4.82 9.81
N LEU A 590 -33.54 4.27 8.80
CA LEU A 590 -34.43 5.07 7.98
C LEU A 590 -35.57 5.58 8.87
#